data_AF-A0A3P8EPG4-F1
#
_entry.id   AF-A0A3P8EPG4-F1
#
_cell.length_a   1.000
_cell.length_b   1.000
_cell.length_c   1.000
_cell.angle_alpha   90.00
_cell.angle_beta   90.00
_cell.angle_gamma   90.00
#
_symmetry.space_group_name_H-M   'P 1'
#
loop_
_entity.id
_entity.type
_entity.pdbx_description
1 polymer ?
#
loop_
_entity_poly.entity_id
_entity_poly.type
_entity_poly.pdbx_seq_one_letter_code
_entity_poly.pdbx_strand_id
1 'polypeptide(L)'
;MKVPEPYLSMEMDKYSPFIFISGVKESGVSPMGAFINAHPYVHCRIAAGAIKQMLEIREKIVRNKVIMIGTGVPAPYLCIREEDVMTSAKFLSVVFPNARFVFMIRDGRSVVDNLMENKVYRRIHNISDFSDGLEDWDSRIEIMDKQCAAVGDRCLRVYYETLALHPERELRRVMKFLGLPWIDGVLRPNQEHMDEEDTIWWMRKRPRNQSTMWFVLINLNPVAVFMNVPGIFPASHGKRPRREMLSL
;
A
#
# COMPACT_ATOMS: atom_id res chain seq x y z
N MET A 1 27.82 2.92 -13.76
CA MET A 1 26.80 3.09 -14.80
C MET A 1 26.06 4.38 -14.49
N LYS A 2 26.08 5.35 -15.41
CA LYS A 2 25.39 6.63 -15.24
C LYS A 2 23.90 6.42 -15.50
N VAL A 3 23.05 6.78 -14.55
CA VAL A 3 21.60 6.88 -14.76
C VAL A 3 21.38 8.07 -15.69
N PRO A 4 20.72 7.93 -16.86
CA PRO A 4 20.51 9.04 -17.78
C PRO A 4 19.55 10.10 -17.20
N GLU A 5 19.80 11.35 -17.58
CA GLU A 5 19.08 12.59 -17.24
C GLU A 5 17.58 12.61 -17.67
N PRO A 6 16.78 13.59 -17.19
CA PRO A 6 15.46 13.38 -16.61
C PRO A 6 14.38 13.06 -17.64
N TYR A 7 13.62 12.01 -17.37
CA TYR A 7 12.48 11.60 -18.19
C TYR A 7 11.38 12.67 -18.18
N LEU A 8 11.27 13.35 -19.32
CA LEU A 8 10.14 14.17 -19.73
C LEU A 8 8.95 13.22 -20.01
N SER A 9 7.86 13.34 -19.24
CA SER A 9 6.52 12.74 -19.44
C SER A 9 6.45 11.41 -20.22
N MET A 10 6.35 10.27 -19.52
CA MET A 10 5.87 9.04 -20.16
C MET A 10 4.36 9.17 -20.44
N GLU A 11 3.97 9.32 -21.70
CA GLU A 11 2.56 9.16 -22.09
C GLU A 11 2.20 7.68 -21.95
N MET A 12 1.33 7.38 -20.99
CA MET A 12 0.75 6.04 -20.84
C MET A 12 -0.53 5.93 -21.67
N ASP A 13 -0.74 4.77 -22.25
CA ASP A 13 -1.96 4.40 -22.96
C ASP A 13 -2.61 3.18 -22.30
N LYS A 14 -3.73 2.72 -22.86
CA LYS A 14 -4.45 1.56 -22.32
C LYS A 14 -3.69 0.22 -22.42
N TYR A 15 -2.65 0.14 -23.24
CA TYR A 15 -1.82 -1.05 -23.42
C TYR A 15 -0.59 -1.04 -22.52
N SER A 16 -0.39 0.03 -21.76
CA SER A 16 0.69 0.10 -20.78
C SER A 16 0.52 -0.97 -19.68
N PRO A 17 1.62 -1.46 -19.08
CA PRO A 17 1.59 -2.58 -18.14
C PRO A 17 1.16 -2.11 -16.73
N PHE A 18 -0.13 -1.79 -16.56
CA PHE A 18 -0.67 -1.40 -15.27
C PHE A 18 -0.64 -2.55 -14.25
N ILE A 19 -0.42 -2.19 -12.99
CA ILE A 19 -0.51 -3.11 -11.85
C ILE A 19 -1.66 -2.61 -10.97
N PHE A 20 -2.70 -3.40 -10.78
CA PHE A 20 -3.77 -3.09 -9.84
C PHE A 20 -3.59 -3.92 -8.57
N ILE A 21 -3.41 -3.26 -7.42
CA ILE A 21 -3.39 -3.92 -6.11
C ILE A 21 -4.71 -3.61 -5.43
N SER A 22 -5.48 -4.66 -5.11
CA SER A 22 -6.81 -4.48 -4.53
C SER A 22 -7.18 -5.66 -3.63
N GLY A 23 -8.22 -5.45 -2.83
CA GLY A 23 -8.75 -6.36 -1.83
C GLY A 23 -9.75 -5.61 -0.96
N VAL A 24 -10.39 -6.32 -0.04
CA VAL A 24 -11.23 -5.68 0.99
C VAL A 24 -10.36 -4.78 1.86
N LYS A 25 -10.92 -3.69 2.39
CA LYS A 25 -10.25 -2.83 3.38
C LYS A 25 -9.62 -3.67 4.50
N GLU A 26 -8.46 -3.24 5.02
CA GLU A 26 -7.66 -3.97 6.03
C GLU A 26 -7.06 -5.32 5.59
N SER A 27 -7.17 -5.74 4.31
CA SER A 27 -6.58 -7.00 3.82
C SER A 27 -5.07 -6.96 3.51
N GLY A 28 -4.40 -5.81 3.74
CA GLY A 28 -2.98 -5.66 3.44
C GLY A 28 -2.65 -5.08 2.05
N VAL A 29 -3.63 -4.43 1.41
CA VAL A 29 -3.49 -3.71 0.13
C VAL A 29 -2.38 -2.65 0.22
N SER A 30 -2.56 -1.60 1.03
CA SER A 30 -1.59 -1.30 2.09
C SER A 30 -0.09 -1.57 1.85
N PRO A 31 0.50 -2.41 2.72
CA PRO A 31 1.91 -2.78 2.64
C PRO A 31 2.31 -3.48 1.34
N MET A 32 1.40 -4.17 0.64
CA MET A 32 1.72 -4.73 -0.69
C MET A 32 2.09 -3.63 -1.68
N GLY A 33 1.39 -2.50 -1.63
CA GLY A 33 1.73 -1.28 -2.36
C GLY A 33 3.16 -0.83 -2.08
N ALA A 34 3.49 -0.64 -0.80
CA ALA A 34 4.81 -0.20 -0.39
C ALA A 34 5.93 -1.15 -0.84
N PHE A 35 5.73 -2.47 -0.72
CA PHE A 35 6.71 -3.46 -1.19
C PHE A 35 6.95 -3.38 -2.70
N ILE A 36 5.87 -3.25 -3.48
CA ILE A 36 5.96 -3.13 -4.94
C ILE A 36 6.57 -1.78 -5.34
N ASN A 37 6.23 -0.70 -4.63
CA ASN A 37 6.73 0.66 -4.88
C ASN A 37 8.23 0.79 -4.59
N ALA A 38 8.79 -0.05 -3.73
CA ALA A 38 10.23 -0.13 -3.50
C ALA A 38 11.03 -0.66 -4.70
N HIS A 39 10.35 -1.12 -5.76
CA HIS A 39 10.98 -1.50 -7.02
C HIS A 39 11.22 -0.26 -7.91
N PRO A 40 12.46 0.01 -8.41
CA PRO A 40 12.81 1.25 -9.11
C PRO A 40 12.10 1.46 -10.45
N TYR A 41 11.49 0.42 -10.99
CA TYR A 41 10.67 0.50 -12.22
C TYR A 41 9.16 0.65 -11.95
N VAL A 42 8.74 0.63 -10.68
CA VAL A 42 7.34 0.72 -10.31
C VAL A 42 7.12 2.02 -9.56
N HIS A 43 6.06 2.74 -9.93
CA HIS A 43 5.55 3.84 -9.14
C HIS A 43 4.13 3.48 -8.71
N CYS A 44 3.92 3.22 -7.41
CA CYS A 44 2.61 2.90 -6.87
C CYS A 44 1.96 4.10 -6.23
N ARG A 45 0.68 4.34 -6.56
CA ARG A 45 -0.11 5.42 -5.98
C ARG A 45 -1.44 4.90 -5.45
N ILE A 46 -1.92 5.55 -4.40
CA ILE A 46 -3.34 5.47 -4.04
C ILE A 46 -4.13 6.10 -5.19
N ALA A 47 -5.00 5.32 -5.83
CA ALA A 47 -6.05 5.91 -6.65
C ALA A 47 -7.15 6.39 -5.72
N ALA A 48 -7.12 7.66 -5.32
CA ALA A 48 -8.26 8.27 -4.67
C ALA A 48 -9.35 8.51 -5.74
N GLY A 49 -10.21 7.52 -5.98
CA GLY A 49 -11.39 7.67 -6.83
C GLY A 49 -11.13 7.77 -8.34
N ALA A 50 -9.90 7.56 -8.80
CA ALA A 50 -9.57 7.56 -10.23
C ALA A 50 -10.24 6.39 -10.95
N ILE A 51 -10.31 5.20 -10.33
CA ILE A 51 -10.97 4.05 -10.93
C ILE A 51 -12.49 4.19 -10.85
N LYS A 52 -13.05 4.71 -9.75
CA LYS A 52 -14.48 5.04 -9.69
C LYS A 52 -14.89 6.01 -10.81
N GLN A 53 -14.08 7.04 -11.08
CA GLN A 53 -14.30 7.95 -12.22
C GLN A 53 -14.07 7.27 -13.59
N MET A 54 -13.16 6.30 -13.71
CA MET A 54 -12.96 5.52 -14.94
C MET A 54 -14.10 4.52 -15.21
N LEU A 55 -14.66 3.93 -14.16
CA LEU A 55 -15.81 3.01 -14.21
C LEU A 55 -17.10 3.76 -14.56
N GLU A 56 -17.24 5.00 -14.07
CA GLU A 56 -18.38 5.88 -14.36
C GLU A 56 -18.32 6.50 -15.77
N ILE A 57 -17.13 6.63 -16.39
CA ILE A 57 -16.97 7.28 -17.70
C ILE A 57 -16.70 6.24 -18.81
N ARG A 58 -17.78 5.66 -19.34
CA ARG A 58 -17.73 4.82 -20.56
C ARG A 58 -17.21 5.56 -21.80
N GLU A 59 -17.34 6.89 -21.88
CA GLU A 59 -17.05 7.65 -23.11
C GLU A 59 -15.56 8.00 -23.34
N LYS A 60 -14.75 8.19 -22.28
CA LYS A 60 -13.33 8.55 -22.42
C LYS A 60 -12.45 7.37 -22.85
N ILE A 61 -12.86 6.15 -22.47
CA ILE A 61 -12.19 4.89 -22.84
C ILE A 61 -12.21 4.68 -24.38
N VAL A 62 -13.21 5.22 -25.07
CA VAL A 62 -13.39 5.10 -26.54
C VAL A 62 -12.32 5.85 -27.34
N ARG A 63 -11.70 6.90 -26.81
CA ARG A 63 -10.74 7.74 -27.56
C ARG A 63 -9.30 7.24 -27.58
N ASN A 64 -9.01 6.01 -27.12
CA ASN A 64 -7.66 5.43 -27.01
C ASN A 64 -6.62 6.26 -26.21
N LYS A 65 -7.02 7.37 -25.58
CA LYS A 65 -6.16 8.26 -24.81
C LYS A 65 -6.61 8.27 -23.36
N VAL A 66 -6.27 7.22 -22.63
CA VAL A 66 -6.35 7.24 -21.17
C VAL A 66 -5.10 7.97 -20.69
N ILE A 67 -5.14 9.31 -20.71
CA ILE A 67 -4.08 10.10 -20.08
C ILE A 67 -4.27 9.93 -18.56
N MET A 68 -3.63 8.91 -17.99
CA MET A 68 -3.30 8.95 -16.57
C MET A 68 -2.22 10.02 -16.44
N ILE A 69 -2.64 11.26 -16.15
CA ILE A 69 -1.71 12.38 -15.92
C ILE A 69 -0.94 12.03 -14.65
N GLY A 70 0.21 11.38 -14.82
CA GLY A 70 1.17 11.14 -13.77
C GLY A 70 1.79 12.47 -13.37
N THR A 71 1.35 13.03 -12.25
CA THR A 71 2.09 14.13 -11.61
C THR A 71 3.42 13.57 -11.08
N GLY A 72 4.50 13.80 -11.81
CA GLY A 72 5.83 14.04 -11.24
C GLY A 72 6.91 12.99 -11.45
N VAL A 73 6.60 11.68 -11.52
CA VAL A 73 7.65 10.64 -11.67
C VAL A 73 7.25 9.62 -12.73
N PRO A 74 7.88 9.60 -13.91
CA PRO A 74 7.68 8.56 -14.91
C PRO A 74 8.31 7.25 -14.41
N ALA A 75 7.52 6.17 -14.45
CA ALA A 75 7.99 4.82 -14.17
C ALA A 75 7.49 3.86 -15.26
N PRO A 76 8.29 2.85 -15.66
CA PRO A 76 7.87 1.84 -16.64
C PRO A 76 6.59 1.09 -16.28
N TYR A 77 6.31 0.92 -14.99
CA TYR A 77 5.10 0.29 -14.47
C TYR A 77 4.36 1.24 -13.54
N LEU A 78 3.11 1.57 -13.87
CA LEU A 78 2.23 2.30 -12.97
C LEU A 78 1.42 1.32 -12.15
N CYS A 79 1.58 1.43 -10.84
CA CYS A 79 0.83 0.69 -9.86
C CYS A 79 -0.29 1.55 -9.28
N ILE A 80 -1.50 1.00 -9.31
CA ILE A 80 -2.71 1.61 -8.77
C ILE A 80 -3.17 0.74 -7.62
N ARG A 81 -3.22 1.34 -6.43
CA ARG A 81 -3.64 0.69 -5.20
C ARG A 81 -4.92 1.32 -4.69
N GLU A 82 -6.00 0.54 -4.67
CA GLU A 82 -7.31 1.01 -4.18
C GLU A 82 -8.15 -0.19 -3.72
N GLU A 83 -8.85 0.01 -2.60
CA GLU A 83 -9.77 -0.97 -2.01
C GLU A 83 -10.93 -1.23 -2.96
N ASP A 84 -11.47 -2.46 -2.95
CA ASP A 84 -12.65 -2.87 -3.71
C ASP A 84 -12.61 -2.76 -5.25
N VAL A 85 -11.54 -2.22 -5.86
CA VAL A 85 -11.33 -2.19 -7.33
C VAL A 85 -11.45 -3.57 -7.98
N MET A 86 -11.08 -4.62 -7.24
CA MET A 86 -11.19 -6.01 -7.73
C MET A 86 -12.63 -6.40 -8.09
N THR A 87 -13.66 -5.74 -7.55
CA THR A 87 -15.07 -5.94 -7.93
C THR A 87 -15.34 -5.67 -9.42
N SER A 88 -14.46 -4.90 -10.07
CA SER A 88 -14.53 -4.55 -11.49
C SER A 88 -13.34 -5.08 -12.31
N ALA A 89 -12.57 -6.04 -11.78
CA ALA A 89 -11.34 -6.51 -12.41
C ALA A 89 -11.57 -7.07 -13.82
N LYS A 90 -12.67 -7.79 -14.07
CA LYS A 90 -12.99 -8.30 -15.41
C LYS A 90 -13.13 -7.16 -16.42
N PHE A 91 -13.86 -6.10 -16.07
CA PHE A 91 -14.01 -4.93 -16.92
C PHE A 91 -12.68 -4.23 -17.15
N LEU A 92 -11.92 -3.96 -16.09
CA LEU A 92 -10.60 -3.33 -16.19
C LEU A 92 -9.63 -4.16 -17.03
N SER A 93 -9.73 -5.48 -16.98
CA SER A 93 -8.90 -6.37 -17.79
C SER A 93 -9.19 -6.28 -19.29
N VAL A 94 -10.41 -5.87 -19.67
CA VAL A 94 -10.80 -5.60 -21.07
C VAL A 94 -10.33 -4.21 -21.49
N VAL A 95 -10.47 -3.22 -20.61
CA VAL A 95 -10.04 -1.83 -20.86
C VAL A 95 -8.51 -1.73 -20.95
N PHE A 96 -7.80 -2.45 -20.08
CA PHE A 96 -6.35 -2.51 -19.98
C PHE A 96 -5.85 -3.94 -20.26
N PRO A 97 -5.63 -4.31 -21.53
CA PRO A 97 -5.32 -5.70 -21.90
C PRO A 97 -4.02 -6.25 -21.31
N ASN A 98 -3.05 -5.37 -21.04
CA ASN A 98 -1.75 -5.74 -20.47
C ASN A 98 -1.68 -5.54 -18.94
N ALA A 99 -2.79 -5.14 -18.31
CA ALA A 99 -2.82 -4.97 -16.86
C ALA A 99 -2.76 -6.31 -16.14
N ARG A 100 -2.08 -6.32 -14.99
CA ARG A 100 -2.03 -7.41 -14.03
C ARG A 100 -2.65 -6.98 -12.70
N PHE A 101 -3.26 -7.93 -12.01
CA PHE A 101 -4.03 -7.70 -10.80
C PHE A 101 -3.42 -8.52 -9.66
N VAL A 102 -3.09 -7.85 -8.55
CA VAL A 102 -2.67 -8.46 -7.29
C VAL A 102 -3.83 -8.35 -6.31
N PHE A 103 -4.50 -9.47 -6.07
CA PHE A 103 -5.66 -9.58 -5.21
C PHE A 103 -5.23 -10.01 -3.80
N MET A 104 -5.27 -9.07 -2.86
CA MET A 104 -4.97 -9.31 -1.45
C MET A 104 -6.18 -9.96 -0.76
N ILE A 105 -5.91 -11.08 -0.09
CA ILE A 105 -6.88 -11.85 0.70
C ILE A 105 -6.34 -11.94 2.13
N ARG A 106 -7.20 -11.73 3.11
CA ARG A 106 -6.87 -11.85 4.53
C ARG A 106 -8.04 -12.49 5.26
N ASP A 107 -7.77 -13.16 6.38
CA ASP A 107 -8.82 -13.72 7.24
C ASP A 107 -9.88 -12.66 7.59
N GLY A 108 -11.14 -12.94 7.21
CA GLY A 108 -12.27 -12.04 7.42
C GLY A 108 -12.46 -11.64 8.88
N ARG A 109 -12.18 -12.52 9.84
CA ARG A 109 -12.28 -12.20 11.28
C ARG A 109 -11.26 -11.13 11.66
N SER A 110 -10.03 -11.24 11.15
CA SER A 110 -8.97 -10.26 11.38
C SER A 110 -9.23 -8.93 10.68
N VAL A 111 -9.87 -8.97 9.50
CA VAL A 111 -10.31 -7.76 8.79
C VAL A 111 -11.39 -7.06 9.60
N VAL A 112 -12.46 -7.77 9.94
CA VAL A 112 -13.62 -7.22 10.66
C VAL A 112 -13.22 -6.68 12.03
N ASP A 113 -12.37 -7.39 12.77
CA ASP A 113 -11.83 -6.91 14.06
C ASP A 113 -11.21 -5.51 13.95
N ASN A 114 -10.40 -5.26 12.90
CA ASN A 114 -9.85 -3.93 12.64
C ASN A 114 -10.92 -2.94 12.15
N LEU A 115 -11.86 -3.38 11.32
CA LEU A 115 -12.96 -2.54 10.82
C LEU A 115 -13.90 -2.05 11.93
N MET A 116 -14.07 -2.82 13.02
CA MET A 116 -14.89 -2.42 14.16
C MET A 116 -14.39 -1.13 14.83
N GLU A 117 -13.09 -0.84 14.74
CA GLU A 117 -12.51 0.41 15.24
C GLU A 117 -12.80 1.60 14.30
N ASN A 118 -13.07 1.35 13.01
CA ASN A 118 -13.29 2.38 12.00
C ASN A 118 -14.76 2.83 11.95
N LYS A 119 -15.11 3.80 12.80
CA LYS A 119 -16.47 4.37 12.89
C LYS A 119 -17.01 4.95 11.59
N VAL A 120 -16.14 5.51 10.74
CA VAL A 120 -16.56 6.12 9.46
C VAL A 120 -16.95 5.03 8.47
N TYR A 121 -16.09 4.03 8.30
CA TYR A 121 -16.36 2.90 7.43
C TYR A 121 -17.63 2.14 7.84
N ARG A 122 -17.78 1.85 9.13
CA ARG A 122 -18.98 1.18 9.66
C ARG A 122 -20.26 1.94 9.38
N ARG A 123 -20.23 3.28 9.48
CA ARG A 123 -21.40 4.11 9.15
C ARG A 123 -21.72 4.09 7.65
N ILE A 124 -20.70 4.17 6.79
CA ILE A 124 -20.89 4.17 5.33
C ILE A 124 -21.46 2.82 4.85
N HIS A 125 -21.01 1.73 5.44
CA HIS A 125 -21.39 0.37 5.06
C HIS A 125 -22.48 -0.25 5.94
N ASN A 126 -23.09 0.53 6.83
CA ASN A 126 -24.15 0.09 7.75
C ASN A 126 -23.79 -1.18 8.56
N ILE A 127 -22.53 -1.26 9.01
CA ILE A 127 -22.03 -2.38 9.82
C ILE A 127 -22.23 -2.02 11.30
N SER A 128 -23.17 -2.68 11.96
CA SER A 128 -23.50 -2.39 13.37
C SER A 128 -22.65 -3.22 14.33
N ASP A 129 -22.46 -4.50 14.01
CA ASP A 129 -21.74 -5.47 14.83
C ASP A 129 -20.77 -6.33 14.01
N PHE A 130 -20.15 -7.31 14.69
CA PHE A 130 -19.16 -8.20 14.08
C PHE A 130 -19.78 -9.17 13.06
N SER A 131 -21.04 -9.57 13.26
CA SER A 131 -21.74 -10.46 12.32
C SER A 131 -22.02 -9.74 11.01
N ASP A 132 -22.55 -8.52 11.09
CA ASP A 132 -22.76 -7.65 9.92
C ASP A 132 -21.43 -7.45 9.16
N GLY A 133 -20.33 -7.25 9.90
CA GLY A 133 -19.02 -7.06 9.31
C GLY A 133 -18.51 -8.30 8.57
N LEU A 134 -18.78 -9.50 9.11
CA LEU A 134 -18.44 -10.76 8.43
C LEU A 134 -19.30 -10.96 7.17
N GLU A 135 -20.59 -10.63 7.22
CA GLU A 135 -21.47 -10.69 6.04
C GLU A 135 -21.03 -9.71 4.94
N ASP A 136 -20.68 -8.46 5.29
CA ASP A 136 -20.12 -7.49 4.34
C ASP A 136 -18.80 -7.99 3.74
N TRP A 137 -17.90 -8.50 4.59
CA TRP A 137 -16.62 -9.05 4.12
C TRP A 137 -16.81 -10.24 3.18
N ASP A 138 -17.69 -11.19 3.53
CA ASP A 138 -17.93 -12.41 2.77
C ASP A 138 -18.55 -12.10 1.40
N SER A 139 -19.57 -11.24 1.37
CA SER A 139 -20.20 -10.76 0.13
C SER A 139 -19.17 -10.11 -0.81
N ARG A 140 -18.30 -9.25 -0.27
CA ARG A 140 -17.28 -8.56 -1.06
C ARG A 140 -16.20 -9.49 -1.58
N ILE A 141 -15.64 -10.33 -0.71
CA ILE A 141 -14.54 -11.21 -1.10
C ILE A 141 -15.02 -12.20 -2.17
N GLU A 142 -16.27 -12.67 -2.08
CA GLU A 142 -16.87 -13.56 -3.08
C GLU A 142 -16.95 -12.88 -4.47
N ILE A 143 -17.41 -11.63 -4.53
CA ILE A 143 -17.48 -10.86 -5.78
C ILE A 143 -16.07 -10.67 -6.36
N MET A 144 -15.12 -10.22 -5.53
CA MET A 144 -13.75 -9.97 -5.97
C MET A 144 -13.06 -11.26 -6.44
N ASP A 145 -13.29 -12.38 -5.77
CA ASP A 145 -12.71 -13.66 -6.14
C ASP A 145 -13.25 -14.16 -7.49
N LYS A 146 -14.57 -14.03 -7.72
CA LYS A 146 -15.20 -14.33 -9.02
C LYS A 146 -14.62 -13.46 -10.13
N GLN A 147 -14.38 -12.17 -9.87
CA GLN A 147 -13.76 -11.26 -10.84
C GLN A 147 -12.31 -11.64 -11.14
N CYS A 148 -11.51 -11.93 -10.11
CA CYS A 148 -10.14 -12.40 -10.26
C CYS A 148 -10.08 -13.72 -11.07
N ALA A 149 -10.99 -14.67 -10.78
CA ALA A 149 -11.13 -15.91 -11.55
C ALA A 149 -11.47 -15.63 -13.03
N ALA A 150 -12.37 -14.68 -13.30
CA ALA A 150 -12.75 -14.31 -14.66
C ALA A 150 -11.62 -13.63 -15.45
N VAL A 151 -10.67 -12.97 -14.78
CA VAL A 151 -9.46 -12.38 -15.39
C VAL A 151 -8.43 -13.47 -15.75
N GLY A 152 -8.42 -14.60 -15.05
CA GLY A 152 -7.52 -15.72 -15.30
C GLY A 152 -6.07 -15.43 -14.92
N ASP A 153 -5.11 -15.80 -15.78
CA ASP A 153 -3.66 -15.74 -15.52
C ASP A 153 -3.11 -14.33 -15.27
N ARG A 154 -3.91 -13.28 -15.48
CA ARG A 154 -3.54 -11.90 -15.16
C ARG A 154 -3.98 -11.46 -13.76
N CYS A 155 -4.58 -12.34 -12.95
CA CYS A 155 -4.90 -12.07 -11.56
C CYS A 155 -4.21 -13.05 -10.61
N LEU A 156 -3.41 -12.51 -9.68
CA LEU A 156 -2.71 -13.26 -8.65
C LEU A 156 -3.35 -13.05 -7.28
N ARG A 157 -3.81 -14.14 -6.66
CA ARG A 157 -4.21 -14.15 -5.25
C ARG A 157 -3.00 -14.19 -4.33
N VAL A 158 -2.96 -13.27 -3.37
CA VAL A 158 -1.93 -13.18 -2.34
C VAL A 158 -2.58 -13.14 -0.97
N TYR A 159 -2.29 -14.16 -0.16
CA TYR A 159 -2.77 -14.26 1.21
C TYR A 159 -1.85 -13.46 2.15
N TYR A 160 -2.44 -12.55 2.90
CA TYR A 160 -1.73 -11.66 3.83
C TYR A 160 -0.94 -12.44 4.87
N GLU A 161 -1.51 -13.50 5.44
CA GLU A 161 -0.89 -14.32 6.48
C GLU A 161 0.37 -15.01 5.94
N THR A 162 0.30 -15.53 4.72
CA THR A 162 1.43 -16.15 4.03
C THR A 162 2.52 -15.12 3.73
N LEU A 163 2.14 -13.92 3.25
CA LEU A 163 3.07 -12.82 3.01
C LEU A 163 3.76 -12.37 4.30
N ALA A 164 3.01 -12.27 5.40
CA ALA A 164 3.54 -11.85 6.70
C ALA A 164 4.53 -12.89 7.29
N LEU A 165 4.26 -14.18 7.10
CA LEU A 165 5.11 -15.27 7.58
C LEU A 165 6.33 -15.52 6.67
N HIS A 166 6.17 -15.33 5.37
CA HIS A 166 7.18 -15.66 4.36
C HIS A 166 7.34 -14.54 3.31
N PRO A 167 7.75 -13.32 3.72
CA PRO A 167 7.70 -12.14 2.86
C PRO A 167 8.55 -12.29 1.60
N GLU A 168 9.80 -12.76 1.73
CA GLU A 168 10.66 -12.96 0.56
C GLU A 168 10.11 -13.97 -0.44
N ARG A 169 9.60 -15.10 0.04
CA ARG A 169 9.04 -16.14 -0.83
C ARG A 169 7.84 -15.62 -1.62
N GLU A 170 6.91 -14.95 -0.94
CA GLU A 170 5.71 -14.41 -1.60
C GLU A 170 6.05 -13.21 -2.50
N LEU A 171 6.95 -12.32 -2.09
CA LEU A 171 7.36 -11.18 -2.92
C LEU A 171 8.12 -11.64 -4.17
N ARG A 172 8.96 -12.68 -4.10
CA ARG A 172 9.56 -13.30 -5.28
C ARG A 172 8.49 -13.85 -6.23
N ARG A 173 7.45 -14.51 -5.71
CA ARG A 173 6.30 -15.00 -6.49
C ARG A 173 5.54 -13.84 -7.15
N VAL A 174 5.31 -12.75 -6.43
CA VAL A 174 4.65 -11.54 -6.94
C VAL A 174 5.50 -10.88 -8.03
N MET A 175 6.80 -10.66 -7.84
CA MET A 175 7.67 -10.07 -8.85
C MET A 175 7.73 -10.93 -10.12
N LYS A 176 7.83 -12.26 -9.97
CA LYS A 176 7.76 -13.20 -11.11
C LYS A 176 6.45 -13.06 -11.88
N PHE A 177 5.31 -13.02 -11.18
CA PHE A 177 4.00 -12.81 -11.80
C PHE A 177 3.90 -11.45 -12.52
N LEU A 178 4.44 -10.40 -11.92
CA LEU A 178 4.51 -9.06 -12.49
C LEU A 178 5.55 -8.93 -13.62
N GLY A 179 6.36 -9.96 -13.87
CA GLY A 179 7.43 -9.93 -14.87
C GLY A 179 8.54 -8.93 -14.53
N LEU A 180 8.71 -8.61 -13.25
CA LEU A 180 9.72 -7.70 -12.74
C LEU A 180 10.95 -8.49 -12.25
N PRO A 181 12.18 -7.98 -12.47
CA PRO A 181 13.36 -8.59 -11.90
C PRO A 181 13.33 -8.51 -10.37
N TRP A 182 13.89 -9.52 -9.71
CA TRP A 182 14.04 -9.47 -8.26
C TRP A 182 15.09 -8.44 -7.85
N ILE A 183 14.78 -7.64 -6.82
CA ILE A 183 15.75 -6.83 -6.10
C ILE A 183 15.52 -6.93 -4.59
N ASP A 184 16.58 -6.84 -3.79
CA ASP A 184 16.45 -6.95 -2.33
C ASP A 184 15.81 -5.72 -1.66
N GLY A 185 15.76 -4.59 -2.38
CA GLY A 185 15.10 -3.36 -1.92
C GLY A 185 13.60 -3.54 -1.68
N VAL A 186 12.96 -4.46 -2.42
CA VAL A 186 11.54 -4.80 -2.28
C VAL A 186 11.20 -5.31 -0.87
N LEU A 187 12.15 -5.91 -0.14
CA LEU A 187 11.93 -6.37 1.23
C LEU A 187 11.94 -5.24 2.27
N ARG A 188 12.43 -4.07 1.89
CA ARG A 188 12.75 -2.96 2.82
C ARG A 188 12.22 -1.64 2.27
N PRO A 189 10.88 -1.47 2.17
CA PRO A 189 10.30 -0.19 1.81
C PRO A 189 10.70 0.87 2.83
N ASN A 190 11.19 2.01 2.35
CA ASN A 190 11.53 3.19 3.16
C ASN A 190 10.36 4.20 3.16
N GLN A 191 10.51 5.32 3.88
CA GLN A 191 9.48 6.38 3.95
C GLN A 191 9.10 6.97 2.59
N GLU A 192 9.98 6.98 1.59
CA GLU A 192 9.69 7.51 0.26
C GLU A 192 8.76 6.59 -0.54
N HIS A 193 8.72 5.31 -0.19
CA HIS A 193 7.84 4.32 -0.80
C HIS A 193 6.49 4.19 -0.11
N MET A 194 6.30 4.89 1.02
CA MET A 194 5.14 4.80 1.90
C MET A 194 4.33 6.10 1.88
N ASP A 195 3.02 5.98 1.77
CA ASP A 195 2.10 7.09 2.04
C ASP A 195 1.69 7.16 3.52
N GLU A 196 0.78 8.08 3.86
CA GLU A 196 0.29 8.24 5.23
C GLU A 196 -0.45 6.99 5.72
N GLU A 197 -1.22 6.31 4.86
CA GLU A 197 -1.91 5.06 5.22
C GLU A 197 -0.91 3.93 5.50
N ASP A 198 0.11 3.78 4.65
CA ASP A 198 1.21 2.84 4.84
C ASP A 198 1.92 3.11 6.16
N THR A 199 2.23 4.38 6.43
CA THR A 199 2.94 4.79 7.64
C THR A 199 2.12 4.48 8.88
N ILE A 200 0.82 4.80 8.90
CA ILE A 200 -0.10 4.48 10.00
C ILE A 200 -0.14 2.97 10.25
N TRP A 201 -0.22 2.16 9.18
CA TRP A 201 -0.18 0.71 9.29
C TRP A 201 1.12 0.22 9.95
N TRP A 202 2.28 0.74 9.51
CA TRP A 202 3.58 0.40 10.09
C TRP A 202 3.69 0.85 11.56
N MET A 203 3.10 1.98 11.93
CA MET A 203 3.07 2.45 13.32
C MET A 203 2.20 1.55 14.20
N ARG A 204 1.01 1.14 13.75
CA ARG A 204 0.09 0.24 14.49
C ARG A 204 0.72 -1.14 14.78
N LYS A 205 1.59 -1.63 13.90
CA LYS A 205 2.26 -2.94 14.05
C LYS A 205 3.53 -2.91 14.92
N ARG A 206 3.97 -1.74 15.42
CA ARG A 206 5.15 -1.68 16.30
C ARG A 206 4.85 -2.28 17.69
N PRO A 207 5.71 -3.16 18.22
CA PRO A 207 5.63 -3.53 19.63
C PRO A 207 5.91 -2.31 20.50
N ARG A 208 5.03 -2.03 21.48
CA ARG A 208 5.11 -0.86 22.38
C ARG A 208 6.40 -0.76 23.22
N ASN A 209 7.24 -1.80 23.21
CA ASN A 209 8.41 -1.96 24.09
C ASN A 209 9.78 -1.87 23.38
N GLN A 210 9.87 -1.44 22.12
CA GLN A 210 11.17 -1.03 21.56
C GLN A 210 11.32 0.48 21.66
N SER A 211 12.10 0.90 22.67
CA SER A 211 12.57 2.26 22.88
C SER A 211 13.10 2.86 21.58
N THR A 212 12.51 3.99 21.19
CA THR A 212 12.92 5.15 20.37
C THR A 212 14.30 5.26 19.68
N MET A 213 15.07 4.20 19.45
CA MET A 213 16.48 4.31 19.03
C MET A 213 16.76 3.89 17.58
N TRP A 214 15.81 3.28 16.86
CA TRP A 214 16.01 2.87 15.47
C TRP A 214 15.69 3.95 14.43
N PHE A 215 14.90 4.97 14.78
CA PHE A 215 14.72 6.15 13.92
C PHE A 215 15.90 7.14 14.00
N VAL A 216 16.64 7.16 15.11
CA VAL A 216 17.80 8.04 15.28
C VAL A 216 19.00 7.57 14.45
N LEU A 217 19.11 6.26 14.17
CA LEU A 217 20.22 5.71 13.37
C LEU A 217 20.00 5.79 11.84
N ILE A 218 18.79 6.15 11.36
CA ILE A 218 18.52 6.38 9.93
C ILE A 218 18.75 7.86 9.54
N ASN A 219 18.96 8.75 10.52
CA ASN A 219 19.14 10.19 10.30
C ASN A 219 20.61 10.67 10.24
N LEU A 220 21.59 9.78 10.09
CA LEU A 220 22.98 10.19 9.84
C LEU A 220 23.42 9.71 8.46
N ASN A 221 23.22 10.58 7.48
CA ASN A 221 23.89 10.57 6.19
C ASN A 221 25.41 10.42 6.41
N PRO A 222 26.13 9.53 5.69
CA PRO A 222 27.59 9.53 5.74
C PRO A 222 28.09 10.82 5.07
N VAL A 223 29.22 11.36 5.53
CA VAL A 223 29.83 12.62 5.08
C VAL A 223 29.33 13.88 5.83
N ALA A 224 29.69 13.97 7.11
CA ALA A 224 30.10 15.24 7.71
C ALA A 224 30.98 15.01 8.96
N VAL A 225 32.29 15.22 8.74
CA VAL A 225 33.24 15.82 9.70
C VAL A 225 33.67 14.97 10.90
N PHE A 226 34.79 14.27 10.70
CA PHE A 226 35.87 14.19 11.69
C PHE A 226 36.14 15.58 12.29
N MET A 227 35.87 15.81 13.58
CA MET A 227 36.72 16.58 14.50
C MET A 227 36.35 16.26 15.96
N ASN A 228 37.35 15.89 16.74
CA ASN A 228 37.33 15.76 18.20
C ASN A 228 36.89 17.06 18.89
N VAL A 229 35.95 16.99 19.85
CA VAL A 229 35.98 17.82 21.07
C VAL A 229 35.33 17.03 22.23
N PRO A 230 36.01 16.85 23.39
CA PRO A 230 35.45 16.20 24.56
C PRO A 230 34.75 17.19 25.49
N GLY A 231 33.69 16.71 26.17
CA GLY A 231 33.07 17.41 27.31
C GLY A 231 31.66 17.88 27.03
N ILE A 232 30.72 17.35 27.82
CA ILE A 232 29.59 18.01 28.49
C ILE A 232 28.61 16.89 28.87
N PHE A 233 28.90 16.24 30.00
CA PHE A 233 27.86 15.88 30.96
C PHE A 233 28.02 16.85 32.13
N PRO A 234 26.91 17.28 32.75
CA PRO A 234 26.78 16.88 34.14
C PRO A 234 25.41 16.30 34.49
N ALA A 235 25.47 15.59 35.60
CA ALA A 235 24.45 14.74 36.18
C ALA A 235 23.37 15.49 36.97
N SER A 236 22.28 14.74 37.20
CA SER A 236 21.58 14.56 38.47
C SER A 236 20.41 15.49 38.89
N HIS A 237 19.32 14.78 39.22
CA HIS A 237 18.39 14.93 40.37
C HIS A 237 17.40 16.10 40.46
N GLY A 238 16.12 15.76 40.69
CA GLY A 238 15.18 16.67 41.38
C GLY A 238 13.69 16.43 41.18
N LYS A 239 13.10 15.52 41.97
CA LYS A 239 11.74 15.52 42.59
C LYS A 239 10.49 16.02 41.81
N ARG A 240 9.44 15.17 41.83
CA ARG A 240 8.01 15.49 41.60
C ARG A 240 7.45 16.43 42.69
N PRO A 241 6.35 17.15 42.38
CA PRO A 241 5.25 17.34 43.34
C PRO A 241 3.88 16.87 42.80
N ARG A 242 2.92 16.70 43.72
CA ARG A 242 1.57 16.12 43.55
C ARG A 242 0.54 17.11 44.15
N ARG A 243 -0.67 17.13 43.56
CA ARG A 243 -1.96 17.76 43.99
C ARG A 243 -1.97 19.31 43.92
N GLU A 244 -3.04 19.97 43.46
CA GLU A 244 -4.41 19.96 44.02
C GLU A 244 -5.54 20.18 42.99
N MET A 245 -6.73 19.88 43.50
CA MET A 245 -8.08 19.89 42.93
C MET A 245 -8.73 21.24 43.25
N LEU A 246 -9.33 21.92 42.27
CA LEU A 246 -10.32 22.98 42.53
C LEU A 246 -11.46 22.90 41.51
N SER A 247 -12.63 22.62 42.04
CA SER A 247 -13.96 22.85 41.49
C SER A 247 -14.31 24.34 41.46
N LEU A 248 -14.93 24.79 40.38
CA LEU A 248 -16.08 25.70 40.35
C LEU A 248 -16.87 25.41 39.07
#